data_AF-A0A562M284-F1
#
_entry.id   AF-A0A562M284-F1
#
_cell.length_a   1.000
_cell.length_b   1.000
_cell.length_c   1.000
_cell.angle_alpha   90.00
_cell.angle_beta   90.00
_cell.angle_gamma   90.00
#
_symmetry.space_group_name_H-M   'P 1'
#
loop_
_entity.id
_entity.type
_entity.pdbx_description
1 polymer ?
#
loop_
_entity_poly.entity_id
_entity_poly.type
_entity_poly.pdbx_seq_one_letter_code
_entity_poly.pdbx_strand_id
1 'polypeptide(L)'
;MKDNLYNIDINHKVAINALDFSSDIPFVFDQYMAKRNIPVVHPYNLGWAGFLTVLPPEGLNLHSLEKAHKTFELNVGKFIVESLKTKGIETKWFEEFLVEYGKIALKSSPAQLSLGLYLLSGMVSHIVFNLATSKPVKFFPDSYYLSMIS
;
A
#
# COMPACT_ATOMS: atom_id res chain seq x y z
N MET A 1 2.88 20.26 -7.74
CA MET A 1 2.59 19.22 -6.72
C MET A 1 3.73 19.06 -5.72
N LYS A 2 5.00 18.94 -6.14
CA LYS A 2 6.15 18.88 -5.21
C LYS A 2 6.17 20.08 -4.24
N ASP A 3 5.86 21.28 -4.71
CA ASP A 3 5.81 22.49 -3.87
C ASP A 3 4.73 22.43 -2.77
N ASN A 4 3.63 21.71 -2.99
CA ASN A 4 2.58 21.56 -1.98
C ASN A 4 3.06 20.69 -0.81
N LEU A 5 3.86 19.66 -1.08
CA LEU A 5 4.36 18.74 -0.05
C LEU A 5 5.26 19.45 0.97
N TYR A 6 6.16 20.31 0.48
CA TYR A 6 7.15 21.00 1.31
C TYR A 6 6.55 22.16 2.13
N ASN A 7 5.34 22.62 1.80
CA ASN A 7 4.65 23.70 2.49
C ASN A 7 3.64 23.22 3.55
N ILE A 8 3.51 21.90 3.75
CA ILE A 8 2.62 21.36 4.79
C ILE A 8 3.33 21.50 6.14
N ASP A 9 2.68 22.17 7.08
CA ASP A 9 3.05 22.13 8.50
C ASP A 9 2.71 20.74 9.06
N ILE A 10 3.72 20.00 9.52
CA ILE A 10 3.57 18.60 9.94
C ILE A 10 3.65 18.51 11.45
N ASN A 11 2.48 18.42 12.08
CA ASN A 11 2.31 18.01 13.47
C ASN A 11 1.48 16.71 13.55
N HIS A 12 1.87 15.71 12.74
CA HIS A 12 1.18 14.43 12.64
C HIS A 12 2.06 13.27 13.16
N LYS A 13 1.41 12.20 13.64
CA LYS A 13 2.08 11.00 14.18
C LYS A 13 2.12 9.82 13.20
N VAL A 14 1.33 9.91 12.14
CA VAL A 14 1.22 8.91 11.08
C VAL A 14 0.79 9.61 9.79
N ALA A 15 1.29 9.14 8.66
CA ALA A 15 0.85 9.56 7.34
C ALA A 15 0.12 8.40 6.63
N ILE A 16 -0.79 8.72 5.72
CA ILE A 16 -1.47 7.74 4.87
C ILE A 16 -1.17 8.10 3.43
N ASN A 17 -0.65 7.15 2.67
CA ASN A 17 -0.36 7.29 1.25
C ASN A 17 -1.19 6.28 0.47
N ALA A 18 -2.32 6.73 -0.07
CA ALA A 18 -3.23 5.93 -0.90
C ALA A 18 -3.13 6.33 -2.38
N LEU A 19 -2.01 6.94 -2.78
CA LEU A 19 -1.86 7.51 -4.11
C LEU A 19 -1.65 6.44 -5.18
N ASP A 20 -2.20 6.70 -6.36
CA ASP A 20 -1.92 5.98 -7.59
C ASP A 20 -0.46 6.25 -8.00
N PHE A 21 0.31 5.18 -8.25
CA PHE A 21 1.74 5.21 -8.56
C PHE A 21 2.06 5.55 -10.02
N SER A 22 1.17 6.30 -10.68
CA SER A 22 1.37 6.90 -12.01
C SER A 22 2.53 7.91 -12.09
N SER A 23 3.13 8.30 -10.96
CA SER A 23 4.28 9.22 -10.87
C SER A 23 5.24 8.85 -9.73
N ASP A 24 6.35 9.58 -9.61
CA ASP A 24 7.33 9.45 -8.53
C ASP A 24 6.85 10.04 -7.18
N ILE A 25 5.72 10.76 -7.18
CA ILE A 25 5.21 11.52 -6.02
C ILE A 25 4.99 10.66 -4.77
N PRO A 26 4.40 9.44 -4.84
CA PRO A 26 4.20 8.62 -3.65
C PRO A 26 5.53 8.29 -2.94
N PHE A 27 6.60 8.05 -3.69
CA PHE A 27 7.91 7.78 -3.11
C PHE A 27 8.55 9.03 -2.50
N VAL A 28 8.40 10.19 -3.16
CA VAL A 28 8.85 11.47 -2.60
C VAL A 28 8.11 11.78 -1.29
N PHE A 29 6.81 11.49 -1.23
CA PHE A 29 6.02 11.60 -0.01
C PHE A 29 6.55 10.69 1.10
N ASP A 30 6.81 9.41 0.79
CA ASP A 30 7.34 8.45 1.76
C ASP A 30 8.69 8.92 2.34
N GLN A 31 9.62 9.36 1.48
CA GLN A 31 10.91 9.89 1.90
C GLN A 31 10.77 11.17 2.75
N TYR A 32 9.82 12.03 2.41
CA TYR A 32 9.59 13.28 3.13
C TYR A 32 9.06 13.04 4.55
N MET A 33 8.20 12.03 4.74
CA MET A 33 7.67 11.61 6.04
C MET A 33 8.72 10.85 6.86
N ALA A 34 9.48 9.95 6.21
CA ALA A 34 10.59 9.22 6.84
C ALA A 34 11.61 10.17 7.50
N LYS A 35 12.02 11.25 6.79
CA LYS A 35 12.92 12.30 7.34
C LYS A 35 12.39 13.02 8.59
N ARG A 36 11.10 12.88 8.89
CA ARG A 36 10.43 13.46 10.07
C ARG A 36 10.08 12.41 11.12
N ASN A 37 10.60 11.20 10.98
CA ASN A 37 10.29 10.06 11.83
C ASN A 37 8.79 9.70 11.86
N ILE A 38 8.10 9.87 10.72
CA ILE A 38 6.66 9.59 10.59
C ILE A 38 6.45 8.32 9.76
N PRO A 39 5.81 7.27 10.32
CA PRO A 39 5.49 6.07 9.57
C PRO A 39 4.39 6.35 8.55
N VAL A 40 4.43 5.62 7.43
CA VAL A 40 3.47 5.79 6.34
C VAL A 40 2.64 4.53 6.14
N VAL A 41 1.33 4.65 6.28
CA VAL A 41 0.38 3.58 5.99
C VAL A 41 0.03 3.58 4.51
N HIS A 42 0.22 2.44 3.86
CA HIS A 42 -0.08 2.20 2.44
C HIS A 42 -1.23 1.19 2.32
N PRO A 43 -2.48 1.67 2.17
CA PRO A 43 -3.63 0.82 1.89
C PRO A 43 -3.76 0.54 0.38
N TYR A 44 -4.08 -0.71 0.04
CA TYR A 44 -4.26 -1.18 -1.33
C TYR A 44 -5.61 -1.88 -1.49
N ASN A 45 -6.48 -1.30 -2.33
CA ASN A 45 -7.79 -1.85 -2.64
C ASN A 45 -7.64 -2.85 -3.78
N LEU A 46 -7.83 -4.14 -3.46
CA LEU A 46 -7.74 -5.24 -4.43
C LEU A 46 -9.13 -5.68 -4.92
N GLY A 47 -10.13 -4.81 -4.79
CA GLY A 47 -11.53 -5.08 -5.13
C GLY A 47 -12.24 -5.91 -4.06
N TRP A 48 -11.91 -7.20 -3.99
CA TRP A 48 -12.53 -8.15 -3.05
C TRP A 48 -11.75 -8.35 -1.75
N ALA A 49 -10.56 -7.74 -1.68
CA ALA A 49 -9.68 -7.81 -0.53
C ALA A 49 -9.06 -6.43 -0.23
N GLY A 50 -8.72 -6.22 1.03
CA GLY A 50 -7.89 -5.13 1.49
C GLY A 50 -6.50 -5.64 1.83
N PHE A 51 -5.47 -4.96 1.34
CA PHE A 51 -4.09 -5.19 1.73
C PHE A 51 -3.51 -3.90 2.32
N LEU A 52 -2.78 -3.99 3.42
CA LEU A 52 -2.18 -2.83 4.08
C LEU A 52 -0.76 -3.15 4.51
N THR A 53 0.16 -2.25 4.18
CA THR A 53 1.52 -2.25 4.74
C THR A 53 1.81 -0.93 5.42
N VAL A 54 2.76 -0.94 6.35
CA VAL A 54 3.23 0.26 7.05
C VAL A 54 4.72 0.40 6.80
N LEU A 55 5.13 1.50 6.19
CA LEU A 55 6.54 1.81 6.03
C LEU A 55 7.08 2.38 7.34
N PRO A 56 8.14 1.77 7.90
CA PRO A 56 8.82 2.34 9.05
C PRO A 56 9.51 3.65 8.64
N PRO A 57 9.73 4.59 9.57
CA PRO A 57 10.47 5.81 9.26
C PRO A 57 11.93 5.55 8.85
N GLU A 58 12.49 4.43 9.29
CA GLU A 58 13.83 3.97 8.93
C GLU A 58 13.76 2.51 8.45
N GLY A 59 14.55 2.15 7.44
CA GLY A 59 14.66 0.77 6.95
C GLY A 59 14.12 0.56 5.54
N LEU A 60 13.46 -0.58 5.33
CA LEU A 60 13.01 -1.02 4.01
C LEU A 60 11.86 -0.15 3.49
N ASN A 61 11.90 0.15 2.20
CA ASN A 61 10.90 0.95 1.51
C ASN A 61 10.44 0.28 0.20
N LEU A 62 9.41 0.86 -0.43
CA LEU A 62 8.82 0.34 -1.66
C LEU A 62 9.69 0.57 -2.92
N HIS A 63 10.78 1.35 -2.85
CA HIS A 63 11.71 1.48 -3.99
C HIS A 63 12.36 0.14 -4.36
N SER A 64 12.46 -0.81 -3.42
CA SER A 64 12.92 -2.17 -3.72
C SER A 64 12.05 -2.91 -4.75
N LEU A 65 10.79 -2.49 -4.94
CA LEU A 65 9.85 -3.04 -5.91
C LEU A 65 9.89 -2.32 -7.28
N GLU A 66 10.76 -1.31 -7.40
CA GLU A 66 10.83 -0.42 -8.55
C GLU A 66 11.64 -1.05 -9.70
N LYS A 67 10.96 -1.39 -10.80
CA LYS A 67 11.60 -1.74 -12.08
C LYS A 67 11.19 -0.78 -13.22
N ALA A 68 10.01 -0.16 -13.13
CA ALA A 68 9.54 0.97 -13.91
C ALA A 68 8.22 1.51 -13.30
N HIS A 69 8.00 2.83 -13.23
CA HIS A 69 6.77 3.41 -12.67
C HIS A 69 5.49 2.87 -13.35
N LYS A 70 5.53 2.69 -14.68
CA LYS A 70 4.40 2.20 -15.49
C LYS A 70 3.94 0.76 -15.16
N THR A 71 4.74 0.00 -14.43
CA THR A 71 4.41 -1.39 -14.02
C THR A 71 4.44 -1.56 -12.51
N PHE A 72 4.51 -0.45 -11.75
CA PHE A 72 4.65 -0.51 -10.30
C PHE A 72 3.46 -1.23 -9.63
N GLU A 73 2.23 -0.95 -10.06
CA GLU A 73 1.04 -1.63 -9.52
C GLU A 73 1.08 -3.15 -9.74
N LEU A 74 1.57 -3.60 -10.90
CA LEU A 74 1.76 -5.03 -11.17
C LEU A 74 2.87 -5.64 -10.31
N ASN A 75 3.94 -4.88 -10.02
CA ASN A 75 5.01 -5.34 -9.13
C ASN A 75 4.53 -5.43 -7.68
N VAL A 76 3.74 -4.46 -7.21
CA VAL A 76 3.09 -4.53 -5.91
C VAL A 76 2.13 -5.71 -5.85
N GLY A 77 1.32 -5.93 -6.89
CA GLY A 77 0.45 -7.10 -6.99
C GLY A 77 1.22 -8.42 -6.88
N LYS A 78 2.34 -8.55 -7.59
CA LYS A 78 3.23 -9.74 -7.51
C LYS A 78 3.82 -9.91 -6.11
N PHE A 79 4.31 -8.83 -5.50
CA PHE A 79 4.80 -8.84 -4.13
C PHE A 79 3.73 -9.31 -3.14
N ILE A 80 2.50 -8.82 -3.27
CA ILE A 80 1.37 -9.24 -2.44
C ILE A 80 1.11 -10.74 -2.63
N VAL A 81 1.06 -11.25 -3.87
CA VAL A 81 0.90 -12.69 -4.14
C VAL A 81 1.99 -13.51 -3.47
N GLU A 82 3.26 -13.13 -3.61
CA GLU A 82 4.39 -13.81 -2.98
C GLU A 82 4.28 -13.78 -1.44
N SER A 83 3.96 -12.61 -0.87
CA SER A 83 3.76 -12.43 0.57
C SER A 83 2.61 -13.29 1.13
N LEU A 84 1.54 -13.46 0.36
CA LEU A 84 0.40 -14.30 0.77
C LEU A 84 0.70 -15.80 0.62
N LYS A 85 1.37 -16.20 -0.46
CA LYS A 85 1.80 -17.60 -0.67
C LYS A 85 2.74 -18.08 0.43
N THR A 86 3.69 -17.25 0.85
CA THR A 86 4.59 -17.59 1.98
C THR A 86 3.84 -17.78 3.30
N LYS A 87 2.63 -17.23 3.43
CA LYS A 87 1.71 -17.41 4.56
C LYS A 87 0.69 -18.54 4.35
N GLY A 88 0.77 -19.28 3.25
CA GLY A 88 -0.15 -20.37 2.92
C GLY A 88 -1.56 -19.93 2.52
N ILE A 89 -1.74 -18.67 2.09
CA ILE A 89 -3.03 -18.13 1.66
C ILE A 89 -3.23 -18.40 0.16
N GLU A 90 -4.43 -18.81 -0.24
CA GLU A 90 -4.77 -19.01 -1.66
C GLU A 90 -4.84 -17.67 -2.41
N THR A 91 -4.13 -17.58 -3.54
CA THR A 91 -4.01 -16.36 -4.34
C THR A 91 -4.47 -16.50 -5.79
N LYS A 92 -5.05 -17.64 -6.15
CA LYS A 92 -5.37 -17.96 -7.56
C LYS A 92 -6.22 -16.87 -8.24
N TRP A 93 -7.27 -16.41 -7.55
CA TRP A 93 -8.13 -15.33 -8.04
C TRP A 93 -7.36 -14.03 -8.33
N PHE A 94 -6.38 -13.70 -7.47
CA PHE A 94 -5.62 -12.46 -7.60
C PHE A 94 -4.54 -12.59 -8.68
N GLU A 95 -3.94 -13.77 -8.82
CA GLU A 95 -3.03 -14.07 -9.92
C GLU A 95 -3.74 -13.96 -11.28
N GLU A 96 -4.93 -14.54 -11.42
CA GLU A 96 -5.76 -14.43 -12.62
C GLU A 96 -6.14 -12.97 -12.91
N PHE A 97 -6.53 -12.22 -11.87
CA PHE A 97 -6.78 -10.78 -11.99
C PHE A 97 -5.55 -10.02 -12.50
N LEU A 98 -4.35 -10.27 -11.94
CA LEU A 98 -3.13 -9.58 -12.36
C LEU A 98 -2.75 -9.89 -13.81
N VAL A 99 -3.03 -11.11 -14.29
CA VAL A 99 -2.83 -11.48 -15.71
C VAL A 99 -3.76 -10.68 -16.62
N GLU A 100 -5.05 -10.60 -16.30
CA GLU A 100 -6.01 -9.84 -17.10
C GLU A 100 -5.75 -8.32 -17.02
N TYR A 101 -5.48 -7.81 -15.82
CA TYR A 101 -5.14 -6.41 -15.60
C TYR A 101 -3.87 -6.03 -16.39
N GLY A 102 -2.86 -6.89 -16.41
CA GLY A 102 -1.62 -6.65 -17.14
C GLY A 102 -1.81 -6.38 -18.65
N LYS A 103 -2.91 -6.86 -19.25
CA LYS A 103 -3.25 -6.60 -20.67
C LYS A 103 -3.75 -5.17 -20.89
N ILE A 104 -4.28 -4.51 -19.86
CA ILE A 104 -4.92 -3.18 -19.94
C ILE A 104 -4.28 -2.11 -19.05
N ALA A 105 -3.31 -2.47 -18.20
CA ALA A 105 -2.72 -1.61 -17.17
C ALA A 105 -2.12 -0.29 -17.68
N LEU A 106 -1.75 -0.20 -18.98
CA LEU A 106 -1.27 1.04 -19.59
C LEU A 106 -2.40 2.02 -19.96
N LYS A 107 -3.65 1.57 -19.96
CA LYS A 107 -4.83 2.31 -20.43
C LYS A 107 -5.89 2.50 -19.34
N SER A 108 -5.85 1.73 -18.27
CA SER A 108 -6.87 1.73 -17.24
C SER A 108 -6.24 1.37 -15.90
N SER A 109 -6.67 2.04 -14.84
CA SER A 109 -6.35 1.72 -13.45
C SER A 109 -7.02 0.39 -13.03
N PRO A 110 -6.54 -0.28 -11.97
CA PRO A 110 -7.15 -1.52 -11.52
C PRO A 110 -8.55 -1.23 -10.94
N ALA A 111 -9.44 -2.21 -11.04
CA ALA A 111 -10.79 -2.08 -10.49
C ALA A 111 -10.73 -1.94 -8.96
N GLN A 112 -11.28 -0.84 -8.44
CA GLN A 112 -11.45 -0.62 -7.01
C GLN A 112 -12.94 -0.76 -6.66
N LEU A 113 -13.25 -1.67 -5.75
CA LEU A 113 -14.63 -1.91 -5.31
C LEU A 113 -14.86 -1.30 -3.92
N SER A 114 -16.11 -0.91 -3.64
CA SER A 114 -16.53 -0.40 -2.33
C SER A 114 -16.29 -1.41 -1.21
N LEU A 115 -16.42 -2.70 -1.50
CA LEU A 115 -16.20 -3.77 -0.54
C LEU A 115 -14.77 -3.79 0.00
N GLY A 116 -13.77 -3.79 -0.88
CA GLY A 116 -12.36 -3.68 -0.50
C GLY A 116 -12.07 -2.37 0.25
N LEU A 117 -12.76 -1.28 -0.10
CA LEU A 117 -12.65 0.00 0.60
C LEU A 117 -13.14 -0.10 2.05
N TYR A 118 -14.28 -0.74 2.31
CA TYR A 118 -14.78 -0.93 3.69
C TYR A 118 -13.81 -1.74 4.55
N LEU A 119 -13.25 -2.83 4.01
CA LEU A 119 -12.23 -3.62 4.70
C LEU A 119 -11.01 -2.76 5.02
N LEU A 120 -10.49 -2.02 4.04
CA LEU A 120 -9.34 -1.15 4.21
C LEU A 120 -9.59 -0.04 5.21
N SER A 121 -10.75 0.60 5.20
CA SER A 121 -11.08 1.64 6.18
C SER A 121 -10.98 1.09 7.59
N GLY A 122 -11.53 -0.10 7.86
CA GLY A 122 -11.38 -0.77 9.15
C GLY A 122 -9.92 -1.08 9.51
N MET A 123 -9.15 -1.61 8.55
CA MET A 123 -7.72 -1.90 8.74
C MET A 123 -6.92 -0.63 9.04
N VAL A 124 -7.09 0.44 8.26
CA VAL A 124 -6.40 1.72 8.44
C VAL A 124 -6.75 2.32 9.79
N SER A 125 -8.04 2.37 10.17
CA SER A 125 -8.45 2.89 11.48
C SER A 125 -7.81 2.11 12.63
N HIS A 126 -7.73 0.78 12.53
CA HIS A 126 -7.08 -0.06 13.54
C HIS A 126 -5.57 0.24 13.65
N ILE A 127 -4.87 0.37 12.52
CA ILE A 127 -3.43 0.65 12.51
C ILE A 127 -3.12 2.06 13.02
N VAL A 128 -3.88 3.06 12.58
CA VAL A 128 -3.74 4.44 13.07
C VAL A 128 -3.97 4.50 14.58
N PHE A 129 -4.99 3.80 15.09
CA PHE A 129 -5.22 3.70 16.53
C PHE A 129 -4.04 3.04 17.27
N ASN A 130 -3.49 1.95 16.73
CA ASN A 130 -2.34 1.29 17.35
C ASN A 130 -1.10 2.19 17.36
N LEU A 131 -0.80 2.86 16.25
CA LEU A 131 0.32 3.83 16.18
C LEU A 131 0.13 4.98 17.18
N ALA A 132 -1.08 5.56 17.26
CA ALA A 132 -1.38 6.65 18.18
C ALA A 132 -1.31 6.23 19.65
N THR A 133 -1.57 4.96 19.96
CA THR A 133 -1.57 4.41 21.32
C THR A 133 -0.31 3.61 21.66
N SER A 134 0.73 3.66 20.82
CA SER A 134 1.98 2.92 20.98
C SER A 134 1.80 1.40 21.13
N LYS A 135 0.76 0.84 20.49
CA LYS A 135 0.53 -0.60 20.40
C LYS A 135 1.35 -1.20 19.24
N PRO A 136 1.66 -2.50 19.29
CA PRO A 136 2.42 -3.16 18.23
C PRO A 136 1.78 -3.04 16.84
N VAL A 137 2.62 -2.78 15.84
CA VAL A 137 2.26 -2.70 14.42
C VAL A 137 3.30 -3.47 13.61
N LYS A 138 2.87 -4.18 12.56
CA LYS A 138 3.74 -4.84 11.60
C LYS A 138 4.20 -3.82 10.57
N PHE A 139 5.50 -3.73 10.39
CA PHE A 139 6.12 -2.87 9.38
C PHE A 139 6.56 -3.70 8.18
N PHE A 140 6.63 -3.05 7.01
CA PHE A 140 7.13 -3.65 5.78
C PHE A 140 8.49 -4.34 6.02
N PRO A 141 8.71 -5.59 5.54
CA PRO A 141 7.94 -6.29 4.50
C PRO A 141 6.70 -7.07 5.00
N ASP A 142 6.42 -7.05 6.30
CA ASP A 142 5.17 -7.62 6.81
C ASP A 142 3.96 -6.78 6.40
N SER A 143 2.80 -7.42 6.47
CA SER A 143 1.57 -6.87 5.92
C SER A 143 0.33 -7.42 6.62
N TYR A 144 -0.76 -6.69 6.45
CA TYR A 144 -2.11 -7.05 6.84
C TYR A 144 -2.93 -7.34 5.59
N TYR A 145 -3.78 -8.35 5.66
CA TYR A 145 -4.63 -8.78 4.56
C TYR A 145 -5.97 -9.26 5.09
N LEU A 146 -7.06 -8.80 4.47
CA LEU A 146 -8.42 -9.26 4.71
C LEU A 146 -9.10 -9.47 3.35
N SER A 147 -9.80 -10.59 3.19
CA SER A 147 -10.47 -10.97 1.93
C SER A 147 -11.90 -11.39 2.19
N MET A 148 -12.78 -11.08 1.23
CA MET A 148 -14.14 -11.61 1.16
C MET A 148 -14.25 -12.87 0.30
N ILE A 149 -13.15 -13.23 -0.39
CA ILE A 149 -13.00 -14.48 -1.13
C ILE A 149 -12.24 -15.45 -0.23
N SER A 150 -12.84 -16.61 0.03
CA SER A 150 -12.28 -17.73 0.78
C SER A 150 -11.52 -18.68 -0.11
#